data_AF-A0A7J2YSU4-F1
#
_entry.id   AF-A0A7J2YSU4-F1
#
_cell.length_a   1.000
_cell.length_b   1.000
_cell.length_c   1.000
_cell.angle_alpha   90.00
_cell.angle_beta   90.00
_cell.angle_gamma   90.00
#
_symmetry.space_group_name_H-M   'P 1'
#
loop_
_entity.id
_entity.type
_entity.pdbx_description
1 polymer ?
#
loop_
_entity_poly.entity_id
_entity_poly.type
_entity_poly.pdbx_seq_one_letter_code
_entity_poly.pdbx_strand_id
1 'polypeptide(L)'
;MSSENGEVLTATTSRGDTSFMVCRTSGENKNEKVCMDVEKPSQYSTSASGSKPMLDNNTYDLMEQLLIENKSLWRIKNNYKNDSAMDSEAKQVWDFIEKDKKELVKILTEKLKERL
;
A
#
# COMPACT_ATOMS: atom_id res chain seq x y z
N MET A 1 4.65 3.39 37.09
CA MET A 1 4.23 3.07 35.71
C MET A 1 3.06 2.11 35.84
N SER A 2 1.83 2.60 35.69
CA SER A 2 0.61 1.80 35.89
C SER A 2 0.40 0.88 34.70
N SER A 3 0.42 -0.43 34.93
CA SER A 3 0.06 -1.42 33.92
C SER A 3 -1.45 -1.43 33.73
N GLU A 4 -1.95 -0.93 32.60
CA GLU A 4 -3.36 -1.05 32.22
C GLU A 4 -3.63 -2.47 31.72
N ASN A 5 -4.29 -3.28 32.55
CA ASN A 5 -4.70 -4.64 32.18
C ASN A 5 -6.02 -4.58 31.41
N GLY A 6 -5.97 -4.52 30.07
CA GLY A 6 -7.15 -4.72 29.22
C GLY A 6 -7.51 -6.20 29.14
N GLU A 7 -8.79 -6.53 29.34
CA GLU A 7 -9.31 -7.89 29.20
C GLU A 7 -9.96 -8.04 27.81
N VAL A 8 -9.53 -9.03 27.03
CA VAL A 8 -10.11 -9.35 25.73
C VAL A 8 -11.17 -10.43 25.92
N LEU A 9 -12.41 -10.11 25.60
CA LEU A 9 -13.53 -11.05 25.70
C LEU A 9 -13.98 -11.45 24.30
N THR A 10 -14.34 -12.72 24.15
CA THR A 10 -14.90 -13.26 22.89
C THR A 10 -16.39 -13.50 23.09
N ALA A 11 -17.23 -12.88 22.27
CA ALA A 11 -18.66 -13.12 22.28
C ALA A 11 -19.07 -13.88 21.02
N THR A 12 -19.74 -15.02 21.20
CA THR A 12 -20.38 -15.77 20.12
C THR A 12 -21.84 -15.36 20.00
N THR A 13 -22.25 -14.90 18.83
CA THR A 13 -23.67 -14.68 18.55
C THR A 13 -24.37 -15.99 18.19
N SER A 14 -25.69 -16.04 18.31
CA SER A 14 -26.50 -17.22 17.96
C SER A 14 -26.38 -17.64 16.48
N ARG A 15 -25.78 -16.79 15.63
CA ARG A 15 -25.48 -17.06 14.21
C ARG A 15 -24.09 -17.67 13.97
N GLY A 16 -23.29 -17.87 15.03
CA GLY A 16 -21.94 -18.46 14.94
C GLY A 16 -20.82 -17.45 14.73
N ASP A 17 -21.14 -16.16 14.61
CA ASP A 17 -20.12 -15.11 14.48
C ASP A 17 -19.46 -14.83 15.83
N THR A 18 -18.13 -14.92 15.87
CA THR A 18 -17.29 -14.55 17.03
C THR A 18 -16.81 -13.11 16.89
N SER A 19 -17.26 -12.22 17.78
CA SER A 19 -16.73 -10.85 17.90
C SER A 19 -15.73 -10.75 19.05
N PHE A 20 -14.65 -10.00 18.83
CA PHE A 20 -13.65 -9.68 19.85
C PHE A 20 -13.95 -8.28 20.38
N MET A 21 -14.19 -8.18 21.68
CA MET A 21 -14.38 -6.91 22.37
C MET A 21 -13.25 -6.70 23.36
N VAL A 22 -12.68 -5.50 23.36
CA VAL A 22 -11.71 -5.10 24.38
C VAL A 22 -12.44 -4.23 25.38
N CYS A 23 -12.54 -4.73 26.62
CA CYS A 23 -13.14 -3.98 27.71
C CYS A 23 -12.05 -3.38 28.58
N ARG A 24 -12.12 -2.07 28.80
CA ARG A 24 -11.28 -1.35 29.75
C ARG A 24 -12.14 -0.78 30.86
N THR A 25 -11.63 -0.85 32.09
CA THR A 25 -12.18 -0.08 33.21
C THR A 25 -11.73 1.36 33.04
N SER A 26 -12.67 2.29 32.86
CA SER A 26 -12.36 3.72 32.71
C SER A 26 -12.80 4.45 33.97
N GLY A 27 -11.87 5.19 34.59
CA GLY A 27 -12.14 6.03 35.76
C GLY A 27 -11.84 5.39 37.13
N GLU A 28 -11.83 6.22 38.18
CA GLU A 28 -11.52 5.83 39.57
C GLU A 28 -12.58 4.89 40.20
N ASN A 29 -13.72 4.70 39.53
CA ASN A 29 -14.77 3.78 39.93
C ASN A 29 -14.63 2.44 39.19
N LYS A 30 -14.23 1.39 39.92
CA LYS A 30 -13.92 0.04 39.39
C LYS A 30 -15.08 -0.71 38.72
N ASN A 31 -16.28 -0.14 38.69
CA ASN A 31 -17.49 -0.77 38.19
C ASN A 31 -17.90 -0.27 36.79
N GLU A 32 -17.19 0.71 36.23
CA GLU A 32 -17.47 1.25 34.89
C GLU A 32 -16.54 0.61 33.86
N LYS A 33 -17.06 -0.35 33.09
CA LYS A 33 -16.35 -1.03 32.00
C LYS A 33 -16.86 -0.52 30.66
N VAL A 34 -15.95 0.07 29.88
CA VAL A 34 -16.21 0.49 28.50
C VAL A 34 -15.62 -0.56 27.57
N CYS A 35 -16.47 -1.18 26.75
CA CYS A 35 -16.07 -2.17 25.76
C CYS A 35 -16.14 -1.54 24.37
N MET A 36 -15.05 -1.65 23.61
CA MET A 36 -15.01 -1.23 22.22
C MET A 36 -14.90 -2.46 21.33
N ASP A 37 -15.66 -2.45 20.22
CA ASP A 37 -15.54 -3.44 19.17
C ASP A 37 -14.17 -3.31 18.52
N VAL A 38 -13.41 -4.41 18.50
CA VAL A 38 -12.18 -4.48 17.73
C VAL A 38 -12.57 -5.01 16.36
N GLU A 39 -12.54 -4.13 15.36
CA GLU A 39 -12.56 -4.56 13.97
C GLU A 39 -11.39 -5.54 13.77
N LYS A 40 -11.75 -6.78 13.41
CA LYS A 40 -10.81 -7.87 13.21
C LYS A 40 -9.73 -7.41 12.23
N PRO A 41 -8.42 -7.54 12.52
CA PRO A 41 -7.40 -7.36 11.48
C PRO A 41 -7.78 -8.33 10.35
N SER A 42 -7.92 -7.82 9.13
CA SER A 42 -8.55 -8.53 8.02
C SER A 42 -7.85 -9.86 7.73
N GLN A 43 -8.30 -10.92 8.37
CA GLN A 43 -8.02 -12.28 7.96
C GLN A 43 -9.05 -12.60 6.90
N TYR A 44 -8.67 -12.39 5.63
CA TYR A 44 -9.39 -12.90 4.48
C TYR A 44 -9.41 -14.43 4.56
N SER A 45 -10.52 -14.97 5.04
CA SER A 45 -10.90 -16.35 4.84
C SER A 45 -11.81 -16.43 3.62
N THR A 46 -11.28 -16.86 2.48
CA THR A 46 -12.06 -17.37 1.34
C THR A 46 -11.39 -18.67 0.90
N SER A 47 -11.95 -19.81 1.31
CA SER A 47 -12.77 -20.68 0.45
C SER A 47 -12.02 -21.22 -0.77
N ALA A 48 -11.91 -22.55 -0.82
CA ALA A 48 -11.26 -23.29 -1.90
C ALA A 48 -11.85 -22.93 -3.28
N SER A 49 -11.13 -22.10 -4.01
CA SER A 49 -11.24 -21.85 -5.44
C SER A 49 -9.82 -21.48 -5.87
N GLY A 50 -9.34 -21.99 -7.00
CA GLY A 50 -7.95 -21.83 -7.44
C GLY A 50 -7.54 -20.36 -7.61
N SER A 51 -7.18 -19.71 -6.50
CA SER A 51 -6.67 -18.35 -6.46
C SER A 51 -5.17 -18.44 -6.67
N LYS A 52 -4.73 -17.98 -7.84
CA LYS A 52 -3.32 -17.67 -8.11
C LYS A 52 -2.80 -16.85 -6.91
N PRO A 53 -1.65 -17.19 -6.31
CA PRO A 53 -1.12 -16.39 -5.21
C PRO A 53 -0.98 -14.95 -5.69
N MET A 54 -1.58 -14.00 -4.96
CA MET A 54 -1.37 -12.58 -5.25
C MET A 54 0.12 -12.28 -5.14
N LEU A 55 0.63 -11.43 -6.05
CA LEU A 55 2.00 -10.95 -5.97
C LEU A 55 2.20 -10.26 -4.61
N ASP A 56 3.42 -10.37 -4.07
CA ASP A 56 3.76 -9.65 -2.85
C ASP A 56 3.68 -8.14 -3.07
N ASN A 57 3.40 -7.40 -2.00
CA ASN A 57 3.21 -5.95 -2.05
C ASN A 57 4.39 -5.23 -2.72
N ASN A 58 5.63 -5.65 -2.43
CA ASN A 58 6.82 -5.01 -3.01
C ASN A 58 6.89 -5.23 -4.53
N THR A 59 6.55 -6.43 -5.02
CA THR A 59 6.45 -6.67 -6.46
C THR A 59 5.36 -5.83 -7.12
N TYR A 60 4.20 -5.65 -6.46
CA TYR A 60 3.15 -4.75 -6.95
C TYR A 60 3.63 -3.30 -7.01
N ASP A 61 4.26 -2.80 -5.94
CA ASP A 61 4.79 -1.44 -5.85
C ASP A 61 5.82 -1.16 -6.96
N LEU A 62 6.69 -2.13 -7.26
CA LEU A 62 7.65 -2.04 -8.37
C LEU A 62 6.97 -1.99 -9.74
N MET A 63 5.91 -2.78 -9.95
CA MET A 63 5.13 -2.75 -11.20
C MET A 63 4.40 -1.40 -11.36
N GLU A 64 3.82 -0.89 -10.29
CA GLU A 64 3.17 0.42 -10.27
C GLU A 64 4.18 1.53 -10.60
N GLN A 65 5.36 1.51 -9.96
CA GLN A 65 6.41 2.47 -10.23
C GLN A 65 6.88 2.40 -11.69
N LEU A 66 7.07 1.19 -12.24
CA LEU A 66 7.44 1.01 -13.65
C LEU A 66 6.40 1.64 -14.59
N LEU A 67 5.11 1.48 -14.28
CA LEU A 67 4.02 2.07 -15.07
C LEU A 67 4.07 3.61 -15.02
N ILE A 68 4.27 4.18 -13.84
CA ILE A 68 4.37 5.64 -13.64
C ILE A 68 5.53 6.21 -14.46
N GLU A 69 6.71 5.58 -14.38
CA GLU A 69 7.89 6.07 -15.08
C GLU A 69 7.78 5.95 -16.60
N ASN A 70 7.20 4.86 -17.11
CA ASN A 70 6.92 4.72 -18.54
C ASN A 70 5.98 5.82 -19.05
N LYS A 71 4.89 6.11 -18.33
CA LYS A 71 3.96 7.20 -18.68
C LYS A 71 4.66 8.55 -18.66
N SER A 72 5.49 8.79 -17.65
CA SER A 72 6.23 10.05 -17.51
C SER A 72 7.25 10.23 -18.65
N LEU A 73 8.00 9.19 -18.98
CA LEU A 73 8.94 9.17 -20.09
C LEU A 73 8.24 9.42 -21.44
N TRP A 74 7.06 8.82 -21.63
CA TRP A 74 6.26 9.06 -22.84
C TRP A 74 5.85 10.53 -22.96
N ARG A 75 5.35 11.16 -21.88
CA ARG A 75 4.98 12.58 -21.91
C ARG A 75 6.14 13.51 -22.22
N ILE A 76 7.32 13.25 -21.66
CA ILE A 76 8.52 14.04 -21.95
C ILE A 76 8.87 13.97 -23.43
N LYS A 77 8.88 12.77 -24.00
CA LYS A 77 9.24 12.55 -25.41
C LYS A 77 8.25 13.15 -26.40
N ASN A 78 6.95 13.09 -26.09
CA ASN A 78 5.91 13.44 -27.06
C ASN A 78 5.34 14.86 -26.86
N ASN A 79 5.41 15.40 -25.64
CA ASN A 79 4.81 16.68 -25.30
C ASN A 79 5.88 17.67 -24.82
N TYR A 80 6.50 17.44 -23.66
CA TYR A 80 7.22 18.49 -22.95
C TYR A 80 8.45 19.03 -23.70
N LYS A 81 9.18 18.16 -24.41
CA LYS A 81 10.30 18.59 -25.24
C LYS A 81 9.89 19.42 -26.45
N ASN A 82 8.68 19.20 -26.98
CA ASN A 82 8.13 19.99 -28.06
C ASN A 82 7.65 21.35 -27.53
N ASP A 83 6.99 21.35 -26.37
CA ASP A 83 6.53 22.57 -25.71
C ASP A 83 7.70 23.49 -25.31
N SER A 84 8.88 22.90 -25.01
CA SER A 84 10.11 23.63 -24.70
C SER A 84 10.99 23.93 -25.91
N ALA A 85 10.51 23.80 -27.15
CA ALA A 85 11.37 23.89 -28.34
C ALA A 85 12.09 25.23 -28.49
N MET A 86 11.48 26.32 -28.01
CA MET A 86 12.03 27.69 -28.08
C MET A 86 12.84 28.08 -26.83
N ASP A 87 12.93 27.22 -25.82
CA ASP A 87 13.67 27.44 -24.58
C ASP A 87 14.78 26.39 -24.46
N SER A 88 16.01 26.80 -24.77
CA SER A 88 17.16 25.89 -24.76
C SER A 88 17.49 25.36 -23.37
N GLU A 89 17.24 26.13 -22.31
CA GLU A 89 17.53 25.72 -20.94
C GLU A 89 16.50 24.67 -20.49
N ALA A 90 15.21 24.94 -20.68
CA ALA A 90 14.15 23.98 -20.39
C ALA A 90 14.32 22.68 -21.20
N LYS A 91 14.72 22.78 -22.47
CA LYS A 91 15.01 21.61 -23.31
C LYS A 91 16.14 20.75 -22.75
N GLN A 92 17.22 21.35 -22.27
CA GLN A 92 18.32 20.62 -21.63
C GLN A 92 17.87 19.90 -20.35
N VAL A 93 17.03 20.56 -19.54
CA VAL A 93 16.42 19.93 -18.35
C VAL A 93 15.59 18.71 -18.77
N TRP A 94 14.76 18.82 -19.81
CA TRP A 94 13.97 17.69 -20.28
C TRP A 94 14.82 16.56 -20.87
N ASP A 95 15.91 16.88 -21.56
CA ASP A 95 16.87 15.88 -22.05
C ASP A 95 17.53 15.11 -20.90
N PHE A 96 17.91 15.81 -19.83
CA PHE A 96 18.44 15.22 -18.61
C PHE A 96 17.41 14.27 -17.96
N ILE A 97 16.19 14.75 -17.73
CA ILE A 97 15.12 13.94 -17.11
C ILE A 97 14.75 12.74 -18.00
N GLU A 98 14.74 12.89 -19.33
CA GLU A 98 14.48 11.79 -20.26
C GLU A 98 15.52 10.67 -20.09
N LYS A 99 16.80 11.03 -19.96
CA LYS A 99 17.89 10.07 -19.76
C LYS A 99 17.73 9.31 -18.45
N ASP A 100 17.50 10.02 -17.35
CA ASP A 100 17.35 9.39 -16.03
C ASP A 100 16.14 8.45 -15.99
N LYS A 101 15.01 8.86 -16.57
CA LYS A 101 13.81 8.00 -16.64
C LYS A 101 14.01 6.76 -17.50
N LYS A 102 14.79 6.84 -18.59
CA LYS A 102 15.15 5.64 -19.37
C LYS A 102 15.92 4.63 -18.51
N GLU A 103 16.87 5.10 -17.71
CA GLU A 103 17.64 4.22 -16.83
C GLU A 103 16.76 3.64 -15.71
N LEU A 104 15.89 4.46 -15.10
CA LEU A 104 14.93 3.97 -14.09
C LEU A 104 14.00 2.89 -14.64
N VAL A 105 13.42 3.10 -15.84
CA VAL A 105 12.58 2.10 -16.51
C VAL A 105 13.35 0.80 -16.73
N LYS A 106 14.62 0.88 -17.15
CA LYS A 106 15.48 -0.28 -17.34
C LYS A 106 15.72 -1.03 -16.02
N ILE A 107 16.13 -0.33 -14.96
CA ILE A 107 16.38 -0.92 -13.63
C ILE A 107 15.12 -1.59 -13.09
N LEU A 108 13.97 -0.92 -13.14
CA LEU A 108 12.70 -1.46 -12.67
C LEU A 108 12.29 -2.71 -13.46
N THR A 109 12.49 -2.68 -14.79
CA THR A 109 12.21 -3.83 -15.66
C THR A 109 13.12 -5.02 -15.33
N GLU A 110 14.41 -4.80 -15.14
CA GLU A 110 15.37 -5.85 -14.77
C GLU A 110 15.02 -6.45 -13.40
N LYS A 111 14.71 -5.60 -12.41
CA LYS A 111 14.33 -6.04 -11.06
C LYS A 111 13.03 -6.84 -11.04
N LEU A 112 12.06 -6.49 -11.88
CA LEU A 112 10.82 -7.26 -12.02
C LEU A 112 11.03 -8.59 -12.74
N LYS A 113 11.92 -8.65 -13.75
CA LYS A 113 12.29 -9.91 -14.42
C LYS A 113 12.98 -10.90 -13.50
N GLU A 114 13.72 -10.43 -12.51
CA GLU A 114 14.35 -11.29 -11.49
C GLU A 114 13.31 -11.91 -10.52
N ARG A 115 12.10 -11.36 -10.45
CA ARG A 115 11.06 -11.73 -9.48
C ARG A 115 9.90 -12.54 -10.05
N LEU A 116 9.66 -12.45 -11.37
CA LEU A 116 8.54 -13.07 -12.09
C LEU A 116 8.99 -14.27 -12.91
#